data_AF-A0A6A5QLR2-F1
#
_entry.id   AF-A0A6A5QLR2-F1
#
_cell.length_a   1.000
_cell.length_b   1.000
_cell.length_c   1.000
_cell.angle_alpha   90.00
_cell.angle_beta   90.00
_cell.angle_gamma   90.00
#
_symmetry.space_group_name_H-M   'P 1'
#
loop_
_entity.id
_entity.type
_entity.pdbx_description
1 polymer ?
#
loop_
_entity_poly.entity_id
_entity_poly.type
_entity_poly.pdbx_seq_one_letter_code
_entity_poly.pdbx_strand_id
1 'polypeptide(L)'
;ITGSIVVGKLLNSSYAQVEAAYRAEHNVPCKEKLCKQSVPVDFPIEKARLKHIPWITAVFIVSIMAYGIAVGDTSLTKLPGWIAVPLILQFLIAASSNAVFAISQTLVSDLCPGKGASSTAINNLVRCSMGAVGVAVVNRMIMAMGSAPTFAGLGLLTIAVFPLSAVQWYWAMSWRAKR
;
A
#
# COMPACT_ATOMS: atom_id res chain seq x y z
N ILE A 1 -10.22 12.10 -2.41
CA ILE A 1 -9.80 12.87 -3.61
C ILE A 1 -8.38 13.41 -3.45
N THR A 2 -8.09 14.26 -2.46
CA THR A 2 -6.76 14.86 -2.26
C THR A 2 -5.63 13.85 -2.04
N GLY A 3 -5.82 12.86 -1.14
CA GLY A 3 -4.80 11.82 -0.90
C GLY A 3 -4.48 10.98 -2.14
N SER A 4 -5.50 10.66 -2.94
CA SER A 4 -5.34 9.93 -4.21
C SER A 4 -4.54 10.73 -5.24
N ILE A 5 -4.70 12.06 -5.28
CA ILE A 5 -3.92 12.94 -6.18
C ILE A 5 -2.45 12.97 -5.75
N VAL A 6 -2.17 13.12 -4.45
CA VAL A 6 -0.81 13.15 -3.91
C VAL A 6 -0.08 11.83 -4.19
N VAL A 7 -0.73 10.70 -3.90
CA VAL A 7 -0.18 9.37 -4.17
C VAL A 7 0.01 9.13 -5.67
N GLY A 8 -0.95 9.54 -6.50
CA GLY A 8 -0.83 9.44 -7.95
C GLY A 8 0.36 10.23 -8.50
N LYS A 9 0.60 11.45 -7.98
CA LYS A 9 1.78 12.25 -8.33
C LYS A 9 3.09 11.61 -7.87
N LEU A 10 3.14 11.10 -6.64
CA LEU A 10 4.29 10.36 -6.10
C LEU A 10 4.63 9.15 -6.98
N LEU A 11 3.61 8.38 -7.37
CA LEU A 11 3.79 7.18 -8.19
C LEU A 11 4.27 7.49 -9.61
N ASN A 12 3.70 8.53 -10.22
CA ASN A 12 4.11 8.96 -11.55
C ASN A 12 5.52 9.54 -11.54
N SER A 13 5.89 10.30 -10.49
CA SER A 13 7.23 10.87 -10.34
C SER A 13 8.28 9.77 -10.16
N SER A 14 8.03 8.79 -9.28
CA SER A 14 8.96 7.68 -9.07
C SER A 14 9.13 6.80 -10.31
N TYR A 15 8.05 6.59 -11.08
CA TYR A 15 8.15 5.90 -12.37
C TYR A 15 8.97 6.67 -13.39
N ALA A 16 8.74 7.98 -13.53
CA ALA A 16 9.49 8.84 -14.44
C ALA A 16 10.98 8.89 -14.09
N GLN A 17 11.33 8.90 -12.78
CA GLN A 17 12.72 8.83 -12.33
C GLN A 17 13.42 7.55 -12.76
N VAL A 18 12.77 6.40 -12.58
CA VAL A 18 13.33 5.09 -12.97
C VAL A 18 13.38 4.93 -14.49
N GLU A 19 12.37 5.44 -15.20
CA GLU A 19 12.36 5.48 -16.66
C GLU A 19 13.50 6.33 -17.22
N ALA A 20 13.77 7.50 -16.63
CA ALA A 20 14.89 8.35 -17.03
C ALA A 20 16.26 7.67 -16.80
N ALA A 21 16.43 6.99 -15.66
CA ALA A 21 17.65 6.26 -15.35
C ALA A 21 17.88 5.09 -16.34
N TYR A 22 16.83 4.32 -16.64
CA TYR A 22 16.91 3.19 -17.59
C TYR A 22 17.26 3.67 -19.01
N ARG A 23 16.65 4.77 -19.47
CA ARG A 23 16.93 5.36 -20.78
C ARG A 23 18.38 5.84 -20.91
N ALA A 24 18.94 6.41 -19.84
CA ALA A 24 20.34 6.84 -19.80
C ALA A 24 21.32 5.65 -19.88
N GLU A 25 20.98 4.52 -19.29
CA GLU A 25 21.82 3.31 -19.30
C GLU A 25 21.75 2.55 -20.63
N HIS A 26 20.59 2.54 -21.31
CA HIS A 26 20.36 1.75 -22.53
C HIS A 26 20.35 2.58 -23.85
N ASN A 27 20.71 3.87 -23.82
CA ASN A 27 20.73 4.77 -24.98
C ASN A 27 19.42 4.78 -25.81
N VAL A 28 18.26 4.65 -25.16
CA VAL A 28 16.95 4.61 -25.85
C VAL A 28 16.47 6.04 -26.17
N PRO A 29 16.14 6.39 -27.44
CA PRO A 29 15.72 7.74 -27.83
C PRO A 29 14.49 8.24 -27.07
N CYS A 30 14.53 9.48 -26.57
CA CYS A 30 13.50 10.07 -25.71
C CYS A 30 12.08 10.13 -26.29
N LYS A 31 11.90 9.97 -27.61
CA LYS A 31 10.62 10.09 -28.32
C LYS A 31 9.79 8.80 -28.34
N GLU A 32 10.38 7.63 -28.07
CA GLU A 32 9.63 6.39 -28.04
C GLU A 32 8.93 6.24 -26.68
N LYS A 33 7.59 6.18 -26.70
CA LYS A 33 6.84 5.78 -25.50
C LYS A 33 7.11 4.30 -25.31
N LEU A 34 7.82 3.94 -24.23
CA LEU A 34 7.83 2.56 -23.74
C LEU A 34 6.37 2.17 -23.56
N CYS A 35 5.84 1.33 -24.45
CA CYS A 35 4.44 0.96 -24.38
C CYS A 35 4.27 0.26 -23.04
N LYS A 36 3.29 0.69 -22.21
CA LYS A 36 2.99 -0.01 -20.95
C LYS A 36 2.68 -1.50 -21.17
N GLN A 37 2.35 -1.88 -22.40
CA GLN A 37 2.09 -3.25 -22.84
C GLN A 37 3.36 -4.05 -23.21
N SER A 38 4.51 -3.40 -23.38
CA SER A 38 5.79 -4.03 -23.76
C SER A 38 6.96 -3.44 -22.95
N VAL A 39 6.82 -3.42 -21.62
CA VAL A 39 7.92 -3.02 -20.72
C VAL A 39 9.03 -4.09 -20.80
N PRO A 40 10.29 -3.72 -21.09
CA PRO A 40 11.40 -4.67 -21.17
C PRO A 40 11.53 -5.55 -19.93
N VAL A 41 11.98 -6.80 -20.10
CA VAL A 41 12.19 -7.76 -18.99
C VAL A 41 13.22 -7.24 -17.99
N ASP A 42 14.13 -6.37 -18.43
CA ASP A 42 15.19 -5.78 -17.59
C ASP A 42 14.78 -4.49 -16.87
N PHE A 43 13.61 -3.93 -17.19
CA PHE A 43 13.15 -2.69 -16.56
C PHE A 43 12.71 -2.94 -15.10
N PRO A 44 13.25 -2.21 -14.10
CA PRO A 44 12.96 -2.47 -12.68
C PRO A 44 11.64 -1.85 -12.23
N ILE A 45 10.51 -2.30 -12.79
CA ILE A 45 9.17 -1.78 -12.52
C ILE A 45 8.76 -1.95 -11.06
N GLU A 46 9.15 -3.06 -10.44
CA GLU A 46 8.83 -3.36 -9.05
C GLU A 46 9.54 -2.39 -8.10
N LYS A 47 10.81 -2.07 -8.38
CA LYS A 47 11.55 -1.05 -7.62
C LYS A 47 10.94 0.34 -7.79
N ALA A 48 10.50 0.69 -9.00
CA ALA A 48 9.85 1.98 -9.26
C ALA A 48 8.54 2.14 -8.47
N ARG A 49 7.74 1.08 -8.39
CA ARG A 49 6.41 1.09 -7.74
C ARG A 49 6.48 0.96 -6.23
N LEU A 50 7.36 0.11 -5.71
CA LEU A 50 7.43 -0.20 -4.28
C LEU A 50 8.25 0.84 -3.48
N LYS A 51 8.89 1.84 -4.13
CA LYS A 51 9.89 2.75 -3.50
C LYS A 51 9.33 3.47 -2.28
N HIS A 52 8.03 3.76 -2.32
CA HIS A 52 7.33 4.49 -1.27
C HIS A 52 6.59 3.59 -0.28
N ILE A 53 6.47 2.29 -0.53
CA ILE A 53 5.75 1.36 0.35
C ILE A 53 6.32 1.38 1.78
N PRO A 54 7.64 1.34 2.03
CA PRO A 54 8.16 1.28 3.40
C PRO A 54 7.71 2.43 4.30
N TRP A 55 7.82 3.67 3.84
CA TRP A 55 7.45 4.83 4.66
C TRP A 55 5.93 4.97 4.77
N ILE A 56 5.17 4.65 3.72
CA ILE A 56 3.69 4.68 3.75
C ILE A 56 3.17 3.65 4.76
N THR A 57 3.74 2.43 4.77
CA THR A 57 3.38 1.39 5.73
C THR A 57 3.77 1.77 7.15
N ALA A 58 4.91 2.44 7.36
CA ALA A 58 5.29 2.96 8.68
C ALA A 58 4.26 3.98 9.20
N VAL A 59 3.83 4.93 8.35
CA VAL A 59 2.77 5.89 8.70
C VAL A 59 1.47 5.17 9.03
N PHE A 60 1.10 4.15 8.24
CA PHE A 60 -0.07 3.32 8.51
C PHE A 60 0.04 2.70 9.91
N ILE A 61 1.08 1.92 10.20
CA ILE A 61 1.28 1.19 11.47
C ILE A 61 1.16 2.15 12.66
N VAL A 62 1.91 3.25 12.65
CA VAL A 62 1.89 4.26 13.73
C VAL A 62 0.48 4.82 13.91
N SER A 63 -0.21 5.14 12.81
CA SER A 63 -1.55 5.70 12.86
C SER A 63 -2.57 4.70 13.44
N ILE A 64 -2.49 3.41 13.10
CA ILE A 64 -3.42 2.41 13.63
C ILE A 64 -3.19 2.16 15.12
N MET A 65 -1.93 2.06 15.55
CA MET A 65 -1.60 1.84 16.95
C MET A 65 -2.04 3.04 17.81
N ALA A 66 -1.75 4.26 17.33
CA ALA A 66 -2.23 5.49 17.97
C ALA A 66 -3.77 5.57 17.98
N TYR A 67 -4.45 5.12 16.93
CA TYR A 67 -5.91 5.10 16.86
C TYR A 67 -6.53 4.17 17.90
N GLY A 68 -5.94 2.99 18.12
CA GLY A 68 -6.38 2.08 19.17
C GLY A 68 -6.36 2.71 20.56
N ILE A 69 -5.28 3.42 20.87
CA ILE A 69 -5.14 4.17 22.13
C ILE A 69 -6.14 5.34 22.14
N ALA A 70 -6.32 6.03 21.01
CA ALA A 70 -7.20 7.17 20.91
C ALA A 70 -8.69 6.83 21.11
N VAL A 71 -9.11 5.62 20.76
CA VAL A 71 -10.50 5.18 20.88
C VAL A 71 -10.76 4.38 22.17
N GLY A 72 -9.71 3.91 22.86
CA GLY A 72 -9.85 3.24 24.15
C GLY A 72 -10.27 4.16 25.29
N ASP A 73 -10.72 3.55 26.40
CA ASP A 73 -11.07 4.22 27.68
C ASP A 73 -9.83 4.78 28.38
N THR A 74 -9.18 5.73 27.72
CA THR A 74 -7.94 6.36 28.19
C THR A 74 -8.27 7.73 28.75
N SER A 75 -7.45 8.26 29.68
CA SER A 75 -7.64 9.62 30.24
C SER A 75 -7.76 10.73 29.18
N LEU A 76 -7.32 10.45 27.95
CA LEU A 76 -7.39 11.34 26.81
C LEU A 76 -8.83 11.58 26.29
N THR A 77 -9.75 10.62 26.45
CA THR A 77 -11.17 10.79 26.04
C THR A 77 -11.92 11.84 26.85
N LYS A 78 -11.37 12.24 28.01
CA LYS A 78 -11.96 13.22 28.92
C LYS A 78 -11.68 14.67 28.53
N LEU A 79 -10.79 14.92 27.56
CA LEU A 79 -10.46 16.26 27.11
C LEU A 79 -11.49 16.81 26.10
N PRO A 80 -11.87 18.09 26.20
CA PRO A 80 -12.72 18.72 25.19
C PRO A 80 -12.02 18.72 23.83
N GLY A 81 -12.72 18.30 22.78
CA GLY A 81 -12.17 18.23 21.42
C GLY A 81 -11.42 16.94 21.08
N TRP A 82 -11.41 15.94 21.97
CA TRP A 82 -10.73 14.66 21.76
C TRP A 82 -11.07 13.96 20.44
N ILE A 83 -12.33 14.07 19.98
CA ILE A 83 -12.82 13.47 18.72
C ILE A 83 -11.98 13.86 17.49
N ALA A 84 -11.30 15.01 17.51
CA ALA A 84 -10.42 15.43 16.42
C ALA A 84 -9.24 14.47 16.22
N VAL A 85 -8.70 13.90 17.31
CA VAL A 85 -7.56 12.98 17.28
C VAL A 85 -7.87 11.68 16.49
N PRO A 86 -8.90 10.88 16.85
CA PRO A 86 -9.24 9.69 16.10
C PRO A 86 -9.67 10.00 14.66
N LEU A 87 -10.27 11.17 14.38
CA LEU A 87 -10.60 11.58 13.00
C LEU A 87 -9.36 11.81 12.14
N ILE A 88 -8.34 12.50 12.67
CA ILE A 88 -7.07 12.72 11.97
C ILE A 88 -6.36 11.38 11.74
N LEU A 89 -6.31 10.52 12.77
CA LEU A 89 -5.72 9.20 12.66
C LEU A 89 -6.46 8.34 11.63
N GLN A 90 -7.79 8.35 11.63
CA GLN A 90 -8.61 7.66 10.63
C GLN A 90 -8.30 8.15 9.21
N PHE A 91 -8.12 9.45 9.03
CA PHE A 91 -7.71 10.02 7.74
C PHE A 91 -6.34 9.48 7.29
N LEU A 92 -5.34 9.44 8.19
CA LEU A 92 -4.02 8.90 7.88
C LEU A 92 -4.05 7.41 7.55
N ILE A 93 -4.82 6.62 8.30
CA ILE A 93 -5.05 5.19 8.06
C ILE A 93 -5.68 5.00 6.67
N ALA A 94 -6.75 5.73 6.36
CA ALA A 94 -7.43 5.62 5.08
C ALA A 94 -6.53 6.06 3.91
N ALA A 95 -5.78 7.15 4.07
CA ALA A 95 -4.87 7.68 3.06
C ALA A 95 -3.73 6.71 2.75
N SER A 96 -3.04 6.21 3.78
CA SER A 96 -1.92 5.27 3.63
C SER A 96 -2.38 3.90 3.12
N SER A 97 -3.50 3.37 3.62
CA SER A 97 -4.10 2.12 3.12
C SER A 97 -4.49 2.21 1.64
N ASN A 98 -5.17 3.29 1.24
CA ASN A 98 -5.49 3.51 -0.18
C ASN A 98 -4.24 3.68 -1.04
N ALA A 99 -3.16 4.26 -0.50
CA ALA A 99 -1.91 4.40 -1.23
C ALA A 99 -1.27 3.03 -1.52
N VAL A 100 -1.12 2.19 -0.50
CA VAL A 100 -0.60 0.81 -0.65
C VAL A 100 -1.46 0.02 -1.64
N PHE A 101 -2.79 0.16 -1.55
CA PHE A 101 -3.72 -0.50 -2.45
C PHE A 101 -3.53 -0.04 -3.90
N ALA A 102 -3.46 1.28 -4.14
CA ALA A 102 -3.27 1.82 -5.49
C ALA A 102 -1.95 1.37 -6.11
N ILE A 103 -0.87 1.32 -5.32
CA ILE A 103 0.44 0.81 -5.74
C ILE A 103 0.33 -0.65 -6.16
N SER A 104 -0.29 -1.47 -5.30
CA SER A 104 -0.43 -2.91 -5.52
C SER A 104 -1.29 -3.21 -6.74
N GLN A 105 -2.44 -2.54 -6.88
CA GLN A 105 -3.32 -2.68 -8.04
C GLN A 105 -2.61 -2.28 -9.34
N THR A 106 -1.88 -1.17 -9.32
CA THR A 106 -1.08 -0.72 -10.48
C THR A 106 -0.03 -1.76 -10.84
N LEU A 107 0.69 -2.29 -9.86
CA LEU A 107 1.73 -3.30 -10.09
C LEU A 107 1.15 -4.60 -10.67
N VAL A 108 0.03 -5.10 -10.14
CA VAL A 108 -0.62 -6.31 -10.69
C VAL A 108 -1.09 -6.06 -12.12
N SER A 109 -1.67 -4.89 -12.41
CA SER A 109 -2.07 -4.53 -13.77
C SER A 109 -0.88 -4.42 -14.72
N ASP A 110 0.24 -3.84 -14.25
CA ASP A 110 1.48 -3.69 -15.02
C ASP A 110 2.12 -5.08 -15.30
N LEU A 111 1.95 -6.07 -14.41
CA LEU A 111 2.49 -7.44 -14.55
C LEU A 111 1.61 -8.39 -15.41
N CYS A 112 0.38 -7.99 -15.74
CA CYS A 112 -0.60 -8.82 -16.45
C CYS A 112 -1.10 -8.15 -17.75
N PRO A 113 -0.21 -7.91 -18.74
CA PRO A 113 -0.61 -7.29 -20.01
C PRO A 113 -1.72 -8.11 -20.69
N GLY A 114 -2.74 -7.42 -21.21
CA GLY A 114 -3.91 -8.04 -21.85
C GLY A 114 -4.92 -8.69 -20.89
N LYS A 115 -4.60 -8.86 -19.60
CA LYS A 115 -5.48 -9.46 -18.58
C LYS A 115 -5.86 -8.48 -17.45
N GLY A 116 -5.90 -7.18 -17.75
CA GLY A 116 -6.17 -6.12 -16.77
C GLY A 116 -7.54 -6.24 -16.07
N ALA A 117 -8.58 -6.62 -16.81
CA ALA A 117 -9.93 -6.83 -16.25
C ALA A 117 -9.96 -7.99 -15.23
N SER A 118 -9.41 -9.15 -15.61
CA SER A 118 -9.29 -10.31 -14.71
C SER A 118 -8.43 -10.01 -13.49
N SER A 119 -7.33 -9.30 -13.68
CA SER A 119 -6.42 -8.89 -12.60
C SER A 119 -7.11 -7.97 -11.59
N THR A 120 -7.89 -7.02 -12.09
CA THR A 120 -8.69 -6.11 -11.24
C THR A 120 -9.80 -6.87 -10.51
N ALA A 121 -10.49 -7.80 -11.17
CA ALA A 121 -11.53 -8.61 -10.55
C ALA A 121 -11.00 -9.45 -9.39
N ILE A 122 -9.88 -10.16 -9.60
CA ILE A 122 -9.24 -10.97 -8.55
C ILE A 122 -8.75 -10.07 -7.40
N ASN A 123 -8.16 -8.92 -7.70
CA ASN A 123 -7.68 -7.99 -6.69
C ASN A 123 -8.83 -7.49 -5.79
N ASN A 124 -9.96 -7.11 -6.40
CA ASN A 124 -11.16 -6.71 -5.68
C ASN A 124 -11.76 -7.86 -4.86
N LEU A 125 -11.80 -9.08 -5.41
CA LEU A 125 -12.29 -10.26 -4.70
C LEU A 125 -11.47 -10.51 -3.42
N VAL A 126 -10.15 -10.60 -3.54
CA VAL A 126 -9.25 -10.84 -2.40
C VAL A 126 -9.38 -9.72 -1.37
N ARG A 127 -9.42 -8.45 -1.79
CA ARG A 127 -9.60 -7.31 -0.90
C ARG A 127 -10.90 -7.40 -0.11
N CYS A 128 -12.03 -7.62 -0.79
CA CYS A 128 -13.34 -7.63 -0.17
C CYS A 128 -13.49 -8.83 0.79
N SER A 129 -13.02 -10.01 0.38
CA SER A 129 -13.04 -11.20 1.22
C SER A 129 -12.20 -11.03 2.48
N MET A 130 -10.95 -10.55 2.36
CA MET A 130 -10.10 -10.28 3.52
C MET A 130 -10.66 -9.17 4.41
N GLY A 131 -11.28 -8.14 3.82
CA GLY A 131 -11.96 -7.08 4.57
C GLY A 131 -13.12 -7.62 5.40
N ALA A 132 -13.99 -8.45 4.82
CA ALA A 132 -15.12 -9.05 5.52
C ALA A 132 -14.67 -9.93 6.69
N VAL A 133 -13.71 -10.83 6.45
CA VAL A 133 -13.15 -11.70 7.49
C VAL A 133 -12.44 -10.88 8.56
N GLY A 134 -11.62 -9.90 8.15
CA GLY A 134 -10.88 -9.03 9.05
C GLY A 134 -11.80 -8.24 9.99
N VAL A 135 -12.87 -7.63 9.45
CA VAL A 135 -13.84 -6.89 10.27
C VAL A 135 -14.54 -7.81 11.28
N ALA A 136 -14.92 -9.02 10.87
CA ALA A 136 -15.55 -9.98 11.78
C ALA A 136 -14.63 -10.39 12.94
N VAL A 137 -13.35 -10.65 12.64
CA VAL A 137 -12.34 -10.99 13.66
C VAL A 137 -12.05 -9.81 14.57
N VAL A 138 -11.81 -8.62 14.01
CA VAL A 138 -11.51 -7.40 14.77
C VAL A 138 -12.66 -7.04 15.69
N ASN A 139 -13.91 -7.15 15.24
CA ASN A 139 -15.07 -6.88 16.10
C ASN A 139 -15.11 -7.83 17.30
N ARG A 140 -14.82 -9.13 17.10
CA ARG A 140 -14.72 -10.10 18.20
C ARG A 140 -13.58 -9.76 19.16
N MET A 141 -12.43 -9.34 18.66
CA MET A 141 -11.29 -8.94 19.48
C MET A 141 -11.60 -7.69 20.32
N ILE A 142 -12.21 -6.67 19.72
CA ILE A 142 -12.61 -5.45 20.44
C ILE A 142 -13.53 -5.79 21.61
N MET A 143 -14.51 -6.68 21.40
CA MET A 143 -15.41 -7.11 22.48
C MET A 143 -14.70 -7.90 23.59
N ALA A 144 -13.65 -8.66 23.26
CA ALA A 144 -12.97 -9.55 24.20
C ALA A 144 -11.85 -8.86 25.01
N MET A 145 -11.09 -7.95 24.39
CA MET A 145 -9.90 -7.35 25.00
C MET A 145 -9.85 -5.81 24.91
N GLY A 146 -10.83 -5.17 24.27
CA GLY A 146 -10.86 -3.72 24.07
C GLY A 146 -10.11 -3.25 22.82
N SER A 147 -10.20 -1.96 22.54
CA SER A 147 -9.67 -1.35 21.31
C SER A 147 -8.15 -1.29 21.26
N ALA A 148 -7.49 -0.75 22.29
CA ALA A 148 -6.04 -0.54 22.31
C ALA A 148 -5.21 -1.81 22.00
N PRO A 149 -5.39 -2.95 22.69
CA PRO A 149 -4.64 -4.16 22.36
C PRO A 149 -5.04 -4.76 21.00
N THR A 150 -6.28 -4.61 20.57
CA THR A 150 -6.73 -5.08 19.24
C THR A 150 -6.00 -4.37 18.11
N PHE A 151 -5.97 -3.03 18.14
CA PHE A 151 -5.29 -2.24 17.10
C PHE A 151 -3.76 -2.34 17.21
N ALA A 152 -3.20 -2.51 18.41
CA ALA A 152 -1.77 -2.84 18.56
C ALA A 152 -1.44 -4.18 17.89
N GLY A 153 -2.27 -5.21 18.10
CA GLY A 153 -2.15 -6.51 17.45
C GLY A 153 -2.23 -6.43 15.92
N LEU A 154 -3.14 -5.61 15.38
CA LEU A 154 -3.20 -5.34 13.94
C LEU A 154 -1.92 -4.66 13.41
N GLY A 155 -1.30 -3.80 14.21
CA GLY A 155 -0.04 -3.12 13.86
C GLY A 155 1.10 -4.13 13.77
N LEU A 156 1.20 -5.02 14.76
CA LEU A 156 2.16 -6.13 14.79
C LEU A 156 1.94 -7.11 13.63
N LEU A 157 0.68 -7.45 13.32
CA LEU A 157 0.35 -8.28 12.16
C LEU A 157 0.84 -7.62 10.86
N THR A 158 0.65 -6.31 10.73
CA THR A 158 1.14 -5.57 9.56
C THR A 158 2.66 -5.61 9.47
N ILE A 159 3.38 -5.46 10.60
CA ILE A 159 4.84 -5.62 10.66
C ILE A 159 5.26 -7.03 10.25
N ALA A 160 4.54 -8.06 10.69
CA ALA A 160 4.84 -9.45 10.36
C ALA A 160 4.66 -9.76 8.86
N VAL A 161 3.70 -9.10 8.21
CA VAL A 161 3.41 -9.28 6.77
C VAL A 161 4.31 -8.40 5.89
N PHE A 162 4.81 -7.27 6.40
CA PHE A 162 5.64 -6.31 5.65
C PHE A 162 6.88 -6.92 4.94
N PRO A 163 7.60 -7.90 5.50
CA PRO A 163 8.71 -8.57 4.81
C PRO A 163 8.35 -9.16 3.45
N LEU A 164 7.08 -9.53 3.21
CA LEU A 164 6.63 -10.01 1.89
C LEU A 164 6.81 -8.93 0.81
N SER A 165 6.63 -7.66 1.15
CA SER A 165 6.88 -6.54 0.22
C SER A 165 8.38 -6.38 -0.07
N ALA A 166 9.25 -6.65 0.91
CA ALA A 166 10.70 -6.67 0.69
C ALA A 166 11.12 -7.86 -0.18
N VAL A 167 10.54 -9.04 0.03
CA VAL A 167 10.72 -10.22 -0.84
C VAL A 167 10.38 -9.87 -2.29
N GLN A 168 9.24 -9.20 -2.51
CA GLN A 168 8.86 -8.70 -3.84
C GLN A 168 9.89 -7.70 -4.40
N TRP A 169 10.43 -6.80 -3.56
CA TRP A 169 11.45 -5.85 -3.99
C TRP A 169 12.72 -6.53 -4.55
N TYR A 170 13.20 -7.57 -3.89
CA TYR A 170 14.47 -8.23 -4.25
C TYR A 170 14.31 -9.28 -5.34
N TRP A 171 13.27 -10.12 -5.28
CA TRP A 171 13.15 -11.29 -6.16
C TRP A 171 12.19 -11.13 -7.33
N ALA A 172 11.34 -10.09 -7.37
CA ALA A 172 10.31 -10.02 -8.42
C ALA A 172 10.87 -9.96 -9.85
N MET A 173 11.97 -9.25 -10.09
CA MET A 173 12.61 -9.24 -11.42
C MET A 173 13.09 -10.64 -11.82
N SER A 174 13.68 -11.40 -10.89
CA SER A 174 14.13 -12.77 -11.15
C SER A 174 12.97 -13.73 -11.45
N TRP A 175 11.82 -13.53 -10.80
CA TRP A 175 10.61 -14.29 -11.07
C TRP A 175 9.96 -13.88 -12.39
N ARG A 176 10.05 -12.61 -12.77
CA ARG A 176 9.53 -12.09 -14.05
C ARG A 176 10.33 -12.61 -15.23
N ALA A 177 11.66 -12.69 -15.10
CA ALA A 177 12.54 -13.24 -16.14
C ALA A 177 12.34 -14.76 -16.38
N LYS A 178 11.72 -15.48 -15.44
CA LYS A 178 11.41 -16.92 -15.56
C LYS A 178 10.04 -17.22 -16.16
N ARG A 179 9.20 -16.21 -16.39
CA ARG A 179 7.87 -16.37 -17.03
C ARG A 179 7.99 -16.25 -18.53
#